data_AF-X0X2P0-F1
#
_entry.id   AF-X0X2P0-F1
#
_cell.length_a   1.000
_cell.length_b   1.000
_cell.length_c   1.000
_cell.angle_alpha   90.00
_cell.angle_beta   90.00
_cell.angle_gamma   90.00
#
_symmetry.space_group_name_H-M   'P 1'
#
loop_
_entity.id
_entity.type
_entity.pdbx_description
1 polymer ?
#
loop_
_entity_poly.entity_id
_entity_poly.type
_entity_poly.pdbx_seq_one_letter_code
_entity_poly.pdbx_strand_id
1 'polypeptide(L)'
;EEDKKIIIQIKNEQKVIKSRTGIYSSSIQASLFVFPNGSYGTPGFEKYIVSKTQKIIKIVGAKAKSVFSLTSELRKAITGGNVKSSHEERLNNLRKYSKKYANTIETILSSKDDLCYVYCNLVVGSGLVVFSKILELFGFKKAEPGHVQSERPRYAILSSRTTTPNEMVQLTNDFNNDKNKYGKHIKVILGSRVISEGFSFKNIRQIHILTPFWNYTQTVQAIYRGLRAFSHNALGNDVTVKVYQH
;
A
#
# COMPACT_ATOMS: atom_id res chain seq x y z
N GLU A 1 8.04 6.65 64.92
CA GLU A 1 7.73 6.74 63.49
C GLU A 1 7.80 5.35 62.88
N GLU A 2 6.66 4.76 62.54
CA GLU A 2 6.59 3.46 61.87
C GLU A 2 6.60 3.67 60.36
N ASP A 3 7.64 3.17 59.69
CA ASP A 3 7.74 3.12 58.23
C ASP A 3 6.65 2.20 57.64
N LYS A 4 5.61 2.80 57.08
CA LYS A 4 4.60 2.07 56.29
C LYS A 4 5.17 1.71 54.92
N LYS A 5 5.72 0.51 54.79
CA LYS A 5 6.03 -0.11 53.48
C LYS A 5 4.73 -0.51 52.77
N ILE A 6 4.47 0.09 51.61
CA ILE A 6 3.42 -0.35 50.69
C ILE A 6 3.97 -1.51 49.85
N ILE A 7 3.43 -2.71 50.06
CA ILE A 7 3.76 -3.91 49.27
C ILE A 7 2.63 -4.13 48.25
N ILE A 8 2.93 -3.96 46.96
CA ILE A 8 2.00 -4.24 45.87
C ILE A 8 2.23 -5.67 45.37
N GLN A 9 1.34 -6.59 45.70
CA GLN A 9 1.34 -7.93 45.11
C GLN A 9 0.60 -7.91 43.77
N ILE A 10 1.34 -8.09 42.67
CA ILE A 10 0.77 -8.27 41.34
C ILE A 10 0.49 -9.76 41.14
N LYS A 11 -0.79 -10.17 41.22
CA LYS A 11 -1.21 -11.51 40.81
C LYS A 11 -1.21 -11.60 39.29
N ASN A 12 -0.31 -12.40 38.72
CA ASN A 12 -0.36 -12.80 37.32
C ASN A 12 -1.46 -13.84 37.10
N GLU A 13 -2.71 -13.39 36.99
CA GLU A 13 -3.75 -14.20 36.38
C GLU A 13 -3.54 -14.20 34.87
N GLN A 14 -3.18 -15.36 34.30
CA GLN A 14 -3.18 -15.58 32.86
C GLN A 14 -4.62 -15.58 32.33
N LYS A 15 -5.21 -14.38 32.23
CA LYS A 15 -6.38 -14.17 31.39
C LYS A 15 -5.90 -14.31 29.94
N VAL A 16 -6.51 -15.21 29.17
CA VAL A 16 -6.30 -15.28 27.73
C VAL A 16 -6.74 -13.94 27.12
N ILE A 17 -5.78 -13.02 26.96
CA ILE A 17 -6.01 -11.74 26.31
C ILE A 17 -6.15 -12.02 24.81
N LYS A 18 -7.39 -12.19 24.36
CA LYS A 18 -7.76 -11.96 22.95
C LYS A 18 -7.17 -10.59 22.59
N SER A 19 -6.17 -10.56 21.70
CA SER A 19 -5.33 -9.38 21.49
C SER A 19 -6.18 -8.13 21.23
N ARG A 20 -6.21 -7.22 22.22
CA ARG A 20 -6.78 -5.89 22.03
C ARG A 20 -5.88 -5.19 21.01
N THR A 21 -6.24 -5.27 19.73
CA THR A 21 -5.69 -4.37 18.71
C THR A 21 -5.94 -2.96 19.23
N GLY A 22 -4.86 -2.24 19.59
CA GLY A 22 -4.98 -0.97 20.28
C GLY A 22 -5.85 0.02 19.52
N ILE A 23 -6.59 0.87 20.23
CA ILE A 23 -7.52 1.88 19.68
C ILE A 23 -6.86 2.62 18.49
N TYR A 24 -5.59 2.99 18.63
CA TYR A 24 -4.80 3.61 17.58
C TYR A 24 -4.71 2.79 16.27
N SER A 25 -4.43 1.49 16.36
CA SER A 25 -4.37 0.61 15.19
C SER A 25 -5.74 0.49 14.53
N SER A 26 -6.80 0.35 15.33
CA SER A 26 -8.17 0.32 14.85
C SER A 26 -8.56 1.60 14.12
N SER A 27 -8.20 2.77 14.66
CA SER A 27 -8.44 4.07 14.02
C SER A 27 -7.71 4.19 12.68
N ILE A 28 -6.45 3.75 12.58
CA ILE A 28 -5.73 3.75 11.29
C ILE A 28 -6.44 2.85 10.28
N GLN A 29 -6.79 1.62 10.68
CA GLN A 29 -7.45 0.65 9.80
C GLN A 29 -8.77 1.22 9.26
N ALA A 30 -9.62 1.77 10.14
CA ALA A 30 -10.89 2.38 9.75
C ALA A 30 -10.70 3.63 8.86
N SER A 31 -9.67 4.45 9.13
CA SER A 31 -9.37 5.62 8.31
C SER A 31 -8.92 5.29 6.88
N LEU A 32 -8.36 4.10 6.67
CA LEU A 32 -7.90 3.64 5.37
C LEU A 32 -9.04 3.03 4.56
N PHE A 33 -9.80 2.10 5.16
CA PHE A 33 -10.87 1.40 4.45
C PHE A 33 -11.85 0.74 5.43
N VAL A 34 -13.14 0.99 5.22
CA VAL A 34 -14.26 0.29 5.87
C VAL A 34 -14.97 -0.57 4.82
N PHE A 35 -15.07 -1.86 5.08
CA PHE A 35 -15.63 -2.85 4.15
C PHE A 35 -17.18 -2.77 4.12
N PRO A 36 -17.85 -3.39 3.13
CA PRO A 36 -19.30 -3.24 2.94
C PRO A 36 -20.18 -3.59 4.14
N ASN A 37 -19.76 -4.53 5.00
CA ASN A 37 -20.47 -4.87 6.23
C ASN A 37 -20.12 -3.97 7.44
N GLY A 38 -19.42 -2.85 7.23
CA GLY A 38 -18.97 -1.95 8.29
C GLY A 38 -17.71 -2.41 9.03
N SER A 39 -17.19 -3.60 8.76
CA SER A 39 -15.93 -4.06 9.38
C SER A 39 -14.71 -3.35 8.78
N TYR A 40 -13.58 -3.37 9.47
CA TYR A 40 -12.28 -2.83 9.03
C TYR A 40 -11.15 -3.70 9.58
N GLY A 41 -9.92 -3.49 9.10
CA GLY A 41 -8.77 -4.26 9.56
C GLY A 41 -8.89 -5.75 9.23
N THR A 42 -8.46 -6.61 10.15
CA THR A 42 -8.40 -8.07 9.93
C THR A 42 -9.77 -8.69 9.63
N PRO A 43 -10.85 -8.42 10.41
CA PRO A 43 -12.17 -9.03 10.14
C PRO A 43 -12.70 -8.75 8.72
N GLY A 44 -12.56 -7.51 8.26
CA GLY A 44 -12.98 -7.15 6.90
C GLY A 44 -12.05 -7.72 5.84
N PHE A 45 -10.73 -7.71 6.10
CA PHE A 45 -9.75 -8.29 5.19
C PHE A 45 -10.00 -9.78 4.95
N GLU A 46 -10.18 -10.57 6.00
CA GLU A 46 -10.43 -12.01 5.89
C GLU A 46 -11.75 -12.33 5.17
N LYS A 47 -12.78 -11.51 5.38
CA LYS A 47 -14.05 -11.67 4.68
C LYS A 47 -13.98 -11.31 3.20
N TYR A 48 -13.29 -10.22 2.85
CA TYR A 48 -13.39 -9.60 1.52
C TYR A 48 -12.17 -9.79 0.63
N ILE A 49 -11.05 -10.31 1.16
CA ILE A 49 -9.82 -10.60 0.43
C ILE A 49 -9.52 -12.09 0.50
N VAL A 50 -9.51 -12.74 -0.66
CA VAL A 50 -9.12 -14.14 -0.78
C VAL A 50 -7.60 -14.21 -0.87
N SER A 51 -6.98 -15.01 0.01
CA SER A 51 -5.54 -15.29 -0.01
C SER A 51 -5.29 -16.71 -0.50
N LYS A 52 -4.49 -16.86 -1.56
CA LYS A 52 -3.99 -18.15 -2.05
C LYS A 52 -2.49 -18.21 -1.84
N THR A 53 -2.01 -19.22 -1.14
CA THR A 53 -0.57 -19.45 -0.94
C THR A 53 0.01 -20.15 -2.17
N GLN A 54 0.93 -19.50 -2.87
CA GLN A 54 1.76 -20.15 -3.88
C GLN A 54 2.98 -20.75 -3.19
N LYS A 55 3.07 -22.09 -3.16
CA LYS A 55 4.33 -22.78 -2.86
C LYS A 55 5.27 -22.55 -4.04
N ILE A 56 6.43 -21.95 -3.79
CA ILE A 56 7.51 -21.91 -4.78
C ILE A 56 8.08 -23.32 -4.84
N ILE A 57 7.69 -24.08 -5.87
CA ILE A 57 8.21 -25.42 -6.11
C ILE A 57 9.69 -25.24 -6.49
N LYS A 58 10.61 -25.82 -5.69
CA LYS A 58 12.01 -26.20 -6.01
C LYS A 58 13.17 -25.73 -5.10
N ILE A 59 12.96 -25.06 -3.96
CA ILE A 59 14.08 -24.81 -3.01
C ILE A 59 13.64 -25.00 -1.56
N VAL A 60 14.34 -25.87 -0.83
CA VAL A 60 14.19 -26.03 0.64
C VAL A 60 14.51 -24.69 1.31
N GLY A 61 13.54 -24.11 2.01
CA GLY A 61 13.68 -22.80 2.67
C GLY A 61 13.09 -21.60 1.91
N ALA A 62 12.49 -21.79 0.73
CA ALA A 62 11.81 -20.69 0.02
C ALA A 62 10.56 -20.21 0.78
N LYS A 63 10.49 -18.91 1.09
CA LYS A 63 9.32 -18.30 1.73
C LYS A 63 8.10 -18.37 0.79
N ALA A 64 6.97 -18.85 1.32
CA ALA A 64 5.72 -18.93 0.57
C ALA A 64 5.19 -17.53 0.21
N LYS A 65 4.78 -17.35 -1.04
CA LYS A 65 4.25 -16.07 -1.56
C LYS A 65 2.72 -16.11 -1.49
N SER A 66 2.10 -15.07 -0.93
CA SER A 66 0.64 -14.96 -0.91
C SER A 66 0.15 -14.16 -2.11
N VAL A 67 -0.82 -14.72 -2.84
CA VAL A 67 -1.56 -14.05 -3.92
C VAL A 67 -2.92 -13.65 -3.38
N PHE A 68 -3.29 -12.38 -3.58
CA PHE A 68 -4.53 -11.81 -3.07
C PHE A 68 -5.48 -11.48 -4.22
N SER A 69 -6.78 -11.69 -4.03
CA SER A 69 -7.86 -11.23 -4.92
C SER A 69 -9.06 -10.71 -4.13
N LEU A 70 -9.82 -9.79 -4.71
CA LEU A 70 -11.09 -9.35 -4.12
C LEU A 70 -12.14 -10.46 -4.22
N THR A 71 -13.02 -10.55 -3.23
CA THR A 71 -14.28 -11.27 -3.36
C THR A 71 -15.19 -10.65 -4.42
N SER A 72 -16.13 -11.43 -4.93
CA SER A 72 -17.16 -10.95 -5.88
C SER A 72 -18.02 -9.85 -5.26
N GLU A 73 -18.34 -9.95 -3.97
CA GLU A 73 -19.12 -8.96 -3.21
C GLU A 73 -18.43 -7.59 -3.21
N LEU A 74 -17.16 -7.51 -2.77
CA LEU A 74 -16.42 -6.23 -2.74
C LEU A 74 -16.16 -5.69 -4.14
N ARG A 75 -15.87 -6.57 -5.11
CA ARG A 75 -15.72 -6.14 -6.51
C ARG A 75 -17.00 -5.48 -7.02
N LYS A 76 -18.16 -6.12 -6.85
CA LYS A 76 -19.45 -5.57 -7.27
C LYS A 76 -19.79 -4.27 -6.56
N ALA A 77 -19.50 -4.16 -5.27
CA ALA A 77 -19.73 -2.96 -4.48
C ALA A 77 -19.00 -1.73 -5.04
N ILE A 78 -17.79 -1.91 -5.58
CA ILE A 78 -17.00 -0.82 -6.18
C ILE A 78 -17.39 -0.59 -7.66
N THR A 79 -17.61 -1.66 -8.43
CA THR A 79 -17.91 -1.54 -9.88
C THR A 79 -19.39 -1.32 -10.21
N GLY A 80 -20.27 -1.23 -9.21
CA GLY A 80 -21.72 -1.16 -9.42
C GLY A 80 -22.32 -2.42 -10.06
N GLY A 81 -21.62 -3.56 -9.97
CA GLY A 81 -22.00 -4.78 -10.69
C GLY A 81 -21.73 -4.77 -12.20
N ASN A 82 -21.30 -3.64 -12.77
CA ASN A 82 -20.97 -3.50 -14.19
C ASN A 82 -19.45 -3.39 -14.40
N VAL A 83 -18.85 -4.36 -15.11
CA VAL A 83 -17.40 -4.35 -15.40
C VAL A 83 -17.00 -3.25 -16.39
N LYS A 84 -17.97 -2.62 -17.07
CA LYS A 84 -17.77 -1.48 -17.98
C LYS A 84 -18.07 -0.13 -17.33
N SER A 85 -18.39 -0.08 -16.03
CA SER A 85 -18.59 1.19 -15.30
C SER A 85 -17.39 2.13 -15.47
N SER A 86 -17.65 3.44 -15.57
CA SER A 86 -16.61 4.44 -15.74
C SER A 86 -15.72 4.54 -14.49
N HIS A 87 -14.53 5.13 -14.63
CA HIS A 87 -13.68 5.41 -13.46
C HIS A 87 -14.38 6.34 -12.46
N GLU A 88 -15.16 7.31 -12.94
CA GLU A 88 -15.90 8.24 -12.08
C GLU A 88 -16.97 7.52 -11.24
N GLU A 89 -17.73 6.62 -11.84
CA GLU A 89 -18.73 5.81 -11.13
C GLU A 89 -18.07 4.94 -10.06
N ARG A 90 -16.93 4.30 -10.40
CA ARG A 90 -16.14 3.50 -9.46
C ARG A 90 -15.60 4.34 -8.30
N LEU A 91 -15.12 5.56 -8.58
CA LEU A 91 -14.65 6.50 -7.54
C LEU A 91 -15.80 6.89 -6.61
N ASN A 92 -16.98 7.21 -7.14
CA ASN A 92 -18.16 7.55 -6.35
C ASN A 92 -18.61 6.40 -5.44
N ASN A 93 -18.59 5.17 -5.95
CA ASN A 93 -18.86 3.98 -5.12
C ASN A 93 -17.77 3.75 -4.08
N LEU A 94 -16.49 3.90 -4.45
CA LEU A 94 -15.36 3.73 -3.54
C LEU A 94 -15.39 4.73 -2.37
N ARG A 95 -15.84 5.98 -2.60
CA ARG A 95 -15.95 7.02 -1.55
C ARG A 95 -16.85 6.62 -0.37
N LYS A 96 -17.79 5.69 -0.57
CA LYS A 96 -18.64 5.12 0.49
C LYS A 96 -17.83 4.28 1.50
N TYR A 97 -16.71 3.70 1.06
CA TYR A 97 -15.87 2.78 1.82
C TYR A 97 -14.54 3.41 2.22
N SER A 98 -14.01 4.30 1.38
CA SER A 98 -12.79 5.07 1.63
C SER A 98 -12.69 6.28 0.71
N LYS A 99 -12.94 7.47 1.26
CA LYS A 99 -12.64 8.74 0.59
C LYS A 99 -11.13 8.89 0.34
N LYS A 100 -10.31 8.43 1.28
CA LYS A 100 -8.84 8.46 1.20
C LYS A 100 -8.32 7.72 -0.03
N TYR A 101 -8.79 6.49 -0.24
CA TYR A 101 -8.39 5.69 -1.41
C TYR A 101 -8.95 6.27 -2.69
N ALA A 102 -10.21 6.72 -2.70
CA ALA A 102 -10.81 7.36 -3.86
C ALA A 102 -10.01 8.59 -4.30
N ASN A 103 -9.71 9.53 -3.40
CA ASN A 103 -8.95 10.75 -3.72
C ASN A 103 -7.53 10.43 -4.20
N THR A 104 -6.88 9.42 -3.59
CA THR A 104 -5.54 8.98 -4.01
C THR A 104 -5.57 8.44 -5.44
N ILE A 105 -6.52 7.54 -5.75
CA ILE A 105 -6.64 6.93 -7.08
C ILE A 105 -7.03 7.98 -8.12
N GLU A 106 -7.97 8.86 -7.80
CA GLU A 106 -8.38 9.99 -8.65
C GLU A 106 -7.18 10.87 -9.03
N THR A 107 -6.34 11.22 -8.06
CA THR A 107 -5.12 12.00 -8.31
C THR A 107 -4.17 11.24 -9.24
N ILE A 108 -3.90 9.96 -8.96
CA ILE A 108 -3.02 9.11 -9.80
C ILE A 108 -3.53 8.99 -11.24
N LEU A 109 -4.86 8.89 -11.42
CA LEU A 109 -5.50 8.79 -12.73
C LEU A 109 -5.46 10.11 -13.50
N SER A 110 -5.61 11.24 -12.81
CA SER A 110 -5.62 12.58 -13.43
C SER A 110 -4.28 12.99 -14.06
N SER A 111 -3.18 12.42 -13.56
CA SER A 111 -1.83 12.75 -14.00
C SER A 111 -1.27 11.65 -14.90
N LYS A 112 -1.28 11.86 -16.22
CA LYS A 112 -0.87 10.84 -17.20
C LYS A 112 0.55 10.32 -16.99
N ASP A 113 1.50 11.25 -16.91
CA ASP A 113 2.92 10.91 -16.98
C ASP A 113 3.58 10.79 -15.61
N ASP A 114 2.88 11.07 -14.49
CA ASP A 114 3.48 11.08 -13.16
C ASP A 114 3.78 9.71 -12.59
N LEU A 115 5.05 9.50 -12.21
CA LEU A 115 5.43 8.39 -11.35
C LEU A 115 5.00 8.68 -9.92
N CYS A 116 4.30 7.72 -9.33
CA CYS A 116 3.63 7.87 -8.05
C CYS A 116 4.25 6.91 -7.02
N TYR A 117 4.58 7.43 -5.84
CA TYR A 117 4.93 6.66 -4.67
C TYR A 117 3.81 6.73 -3.65
N VAL A 118 3.24 5.59 -3.27
CA VAL A 118 2.21 5.50 -2.24
C VAL A 118 2.79 4.78 -1.03
N TYR A 119 2.83 5.48 0.09
CA TYR A 119 3.31 4.97 1.36
C TYR A 119 2.15 4.64 2.30
N CYS A 120 2.22 3.47 2.93
CA CYS A 120 1.32 3.07 4.00
C CYS A 120 2.01 2.11 4.96
N ASN A 121 1.89 2.38 6.26
CA ASN A 121 2.47 1.55 7.32
C ASN A 121 1.90 0.13 7.35
N LEU A 122 0.66 -0.04 6.90
CA LEU A 122 -0.06 -1.31 6.94
C LEU A 122 -0.02 -2.01 5.58
N VAL A 123 0.46 -3.26 5.58
CA VAL A 123 0.44 -4.11 4.38
C VAL A 123 -0.92 -4.82 4.25
N VAL A 124 -1.38 -5.43 5.35
CA VAL A 124 -2.63 -6.23 5.42
C VAL A 124 -3.69 -5.51 6.28
N GLY A 125 -4.88 -6.10 6.41
CA GLY A 125 -6.03 -5.39 6.95
C GLY A 125 -6.56 -4.42 5.89
N SER A 126 -6.89 -3.20 6.27
CA SER A 126 -7.25 -2.09 5.39
C SER A 126 -6.03 -1.44 4.71
N GLY A 127 -4.92 -2.16 4.53
CA GLY A 127 -3.62 -1.64 4.08
C GLY A 127 -3.34 -1.76 2.57
N LEU A 128 -2.05 -1.76 2.20
CA LEU A 128 -1.57 -1.78 0.81
C LEU A 128 -2.13 -2.90 -0.05
N VAL A 129 -2.38 -4.09 0.51
CA VAL A 129 -3.00 -5.19 -0.25
C VAL A 129 -4.38 -4.78 -0.75
N VAL A 130 -5.22 -4.20 0.11
CA VAL A 130 -6.56 -3.72 -0.28
C VAL A 130 -6.45 -2.60 -1.31
N PHE A 131 -5.61 -1.59 -1.06
CA PHE A 131 -5.37 -0.50 -2.00
C PHE A 131 -4.93 -1.02 -3.38
N SER A 132 -4.00 -1.96 -3.42
CA SER A 132 -3.48 -2.55 -4.66
C SER A 132 -4.55 -3.29 -5.46
N LYS A 133 -5.44 -4.02 -4.77
CA LYS A 133 -6.52 -4.76 -5.40
C LYS A 133 -7.63 -3.86 -5.90
N ILE A 134 -7.85 -2.72 -5.24
CA ILE A 134 -8.75 -1.67 -5.70
C ILE A 134 -8.16 -0.98 -6.93
N LEU A 135 -6.85 -0.68 -6.96
CA LEU A 135 -6.18 -0.13 -8.15
C LEU A 135 -6.37 -1.02 -9.39
N GLU A 136 -6.39 -2.34 -9.24
CA GLU A 136 -6.68 -3.27 -10.35
C GLU A 136 -8.08 -3.06 -10.95
N LEU A 137 -9.04 -2.58 -10.15
CA LEU A 137 -10.37 -2.17 -10.64
C LEU A 137 -10.33 -0.85 -11.44
N PHE A 138 -9.22 -0.12 -11.46
CA PHE A 138 -9.02 1.09 -12.27
C PHE A 138 -8.06 0.85 -13.44
N GLY A 139 -7.93 -0.41 -13.87
CA GLY A 139 -7.16 -0.79 -15.06
C GLY A 139 -5.67 -1.00 -14.82
N PHE A 140 -5.19 -0.87 -13.58
CA PHE A 140 -3.81 -1.20 -13.25
C PHE A 140 -3.58 -2.72 -13.21
N LYS A 141 -2.36 -3.15 -13.49
CA LYS A 141 -1.92 -4.54 -13.25
C LYS A 141 -0.72 -4.57 -12.31
N LYS A 142 -0.56 -5.65 -11.54
CA LYS A 142 0.67 -5.87 -10.78
C LYS A 142 1.85 -6.03 -11.75
N ALA A 143 2.94 -5.34 -11.48
CA ALA A 143 4.20 -5.52 -12.19
C ALA A 143 4.86 -6.84 -11.76
N GLU A 144 5.40 -7.55 -12.74
CA GLU A 144 6.23 -8.74 -12.54
C GLU A 144 7.67 -8.41 -12.92
N PRO A 145 8.66 -8.81 -12.10
CA PRO A 145 10.07 -8.52 -12.38
C PRO A 145 10.48 -8.97 -13.78
N GLY A 146 11.23 -8.12 -14.49
CA GLY A 146 11.76 -8.42 -15.82
C GLY A 146 10.73 -8.44 -16.96
N HIS A 147 9.43 -8.27 -16.67
CA HIS A 147 8.35 -8.34 -17.66
C HIS A 147 7.82 -6.97 -18.05
N VAL A 148 8.69 -6.07 -18.48
CA VAL A 148 8.41 -4.63 -18.63
C VAL A 148 8.18 -4.22 -20.10
N GLN A 149 7.63 -5.10 -20.94
CA GLN A 149 7.60 -4.86 -22.39
C GLN A 149 6.38 -4.09 -22.91
N SER A 150 5.23 -4.11 -22.21
CA SER A 150 4.00 -3.46 -22.71
C SER A 150 3.76 -2.10 -22.02
N GLU A 151 3.39 -1.08 -22.78
CA GLU A 151 2.90 0.21 -22.26
C GLU A 151 1.49 0.06 -21.66
N ARG A 152 1.40 -0.29 -20.38
CA ARG A 152 0.16 -0.38 -19.61
C ARG A 152 0.41 0.10 -18.19
N PRO A 153 -0.54 0.79 -17.53
CA PRO A 153 -0.34 1.24 -16.17
C PRO A 153 -0.22 0.05 -15.23
N ARG A 154 0.91 -0.03 -14.52
CA ARG A 154 1.18 -1.08 -13.54
C ARG A 154 1.57 -0.50 -12.19
N TYR A 155 1.40 -1.32 -11.16
CA TYR A 155 1.89 -1.04 -9.83
C TYR A 155 2.86 -2.11 -9.35
N ALA A 156 3.88 -1.71 -8.59
CA ALA A 156 4.74 -2.62 -7.85
C ALA A 156 4.41 -2.51 -6.36
N ILE A 157 4.42 -3.63 -5.64
CA ILE A 157 4.26 -3.65 -4.18
C ILE A 157 5.53 -4.20 -3.54
N LEU A 158 6.20 -3.35 -2.77
CA LEU A 158 7.40 -3.70 -2.02
C LEU A 158 6.97 -4.14 -0.61
N SER A 159 6.69 -5.43 -0.48
CA SER A 159 6.32 -6.05 0.79
C SER A 159 6.80 -7.49 0.87
N SER A 160 7.41 -7.86 2.00
CA SER A 160 7.88 -9.23 2.27
C SER A 160 6.76 -10.28 2.29
N ARG A 161 5.49 -9.85 2.34
CA ARG A 161 4.31 -10.73 2.24
C ARG A 161 3.93 -11.08 0.80
N THR A 162 4.26 -10.22 -0.15
CA THR A 162 3.76 -10.32 -1.54
C THR A 162 4.85 -10.46 -2.57
N THR A 163 6.11 -10.22 -2.17
CA THR A 163 7.25 -10.03 -3.06
C THR A 163 8.52 -10.49 -2.32
N THR A 164 9.41 -11.22 -2.98
CA THR A 164 10.69 -11.63 -2.39
C THR A 164 11.71 -10.48 -2.42
N PRO A 165 12.77 -10.49 -1.59
CA PRO A 165 13.80 -9.44 -1.63
C PRO A 165 14.41 -9.25 -3.03
N ASN A 166 14.72 -10.33 -3.75
CA ASN A 166 15.27 -10.25 -5.11
C ASN A 166 14.28 -9.64 -6.10
N GLU A 167 13.00 -10.03 -6.02
CA GLU A 167 11.94 -9.43 -6.83
C GLU A 167 11.78 -7.93 -6.54
N MET A 168 11.92 -7.49 -5.28
CA MET A 168 11.84 -6.07 -4.92
C MET A 168 12.97 -5.25 -5.52
N VAL A 169 14.20 -5.78 -5.52
CA VAL A 169 15.36 -5.14 -6.16
C VAL A 169 15.11 -4.99 -7.65
N GLN A 170 14.67 -6.07 -8.32
CA GLN A 170 14.37 -6.04 -9.75
C GLN A 170 13.25 -5.05 -10.09
N LEU A 171 12.14 -5.07 -9.34
CA LEU A 171 11.03 -4.12 -9.53
C LEU A 171 11.47 -2.67 -9.32
N THR A 172 12.36 -2.41 -8.35
CA THR A 172 12.90 -1.07 -8.11
C THR A 172 13.81 -0.62 -9.25
N ASN A 173 14.63 -1.53 -9.79
CA ASN A 173 15.47 -1.25 -10.96
C ASN A 173 14.62 -0.98 -12.20
N ASP A 174 13.58 -1.78 -12.43
CA ASP A 174 12.62 -1.60 -13.53
C ASP A 174 11.88 -0.26 -13.40
N PHE A 175 11.49 0.11 -12.17
CA PHE A 175 10.84 1.40 -11.87
C PHE A 175 11.75 2.59 -12.15
N ASN A 176 13.03 2.50 -11.74
CA ASN A 176 14.03 3.55 -11.88
C ASN A 176 14.67 3.65 -13.27
N ASN A 177 14.35 2.72 -14.17
CA ASN A 177 14.87 2.72 -15.52
C ASN A 177 14.46 4.00 -16.27
N ASP A 178 15.38 4.60 -17.02
CA ASP A 178 15.11 5.83 -17.78
C ASP A 178 13.95 5.66 -18.79
N LYS A 179 13.75 4.45 -19.31
CA LYS A 179 12.60 4.10 -20.17
C LYS A 179 11.25 4.24 -19.43
N ASN A 180 11.25 4.16 -18.10
CA ASN A 180 10.06 4.32 -17.25
C ASN A 180 9.94 5.72 -16.62
N LYS A 181 10.74 6.72 -17.01
CA LYS A 181 10.71 8.06 -16.38
C LYS A 181 9.35 8.79 -16.42
N TYR A 182 8.44 8.36 -17.32
CA TYR A 182 7.06 8.83 -17.43
C TYR A 182 6.00 7.79 -17.03
N GLY A 183 6.37 6.73 -16.31
CA GLY A 183 5.43 5.75 -15.76
C GLY A 183 4.70 4.87 -16.77
N LYS A 184 5.17 4.81 -18.03
CA LYS A 184 4.58 4.00 -19.09
C LYS A 184 4.57 2.49 -18.79
N HIS A 185 5.49 2.05 -17.93
CA HIS A 185 5.70 0.65 -17.65
C HIS A 185 5.33 0.25 -16.22
N ILE A 186 5.78 1.03 -15.24
CA ILE A 186 5.38 0.91 -13.84
C ILE A 186 5.11 2.32 -13.35
N LYS A 187 3.84 2.64 -13.13
CA LYS A 187 3.39 3.98 -12.76
C LYS A 187 3.42 4.21 -11.27
N VAL A 188 3.06 3.19 -10.49
CA VAL A 188 2.85 3.31 -9.04
C VAL A 188 3.77 2.35 -8.30
N ILE A 189 4.49 2.83 -7.28
CA ILE A 189 5.18 1.96 -6.33
C ILE A 189 4.53 2.08 -4.96
N LEU A 190 4.17 0.93 -4.39
CA LEU A 190 3.51 0.81 -3.09
C LEU A 190 4.55 0.32 -2.07
N GLY A 191 4.83 1.13 -1.07
CA GLY A 191 5.84 0.83 -0.06
C GLY A 191 5.30 0.91 1.36
N SER A 192 5.71 -0.04 2.20
CA SER A 192 5.52 0.07 3.66
C SER A 192 6.81 0.48 4.36
N ARG A 193 6.71 0.86 5.63
CA ARG A 193 7.84 1.30 6.46
C ARG A 193 9.05 0.36 6.38
N VAL A 194 8.85 -0.90 6.77
CA VAL A 194 9.95 -1.89 6.93
C VAL A 194 10.73 -2.11 5.63
N ILE A 195 10.07 -1.95 4.48
CA ILE A 195 10.68 -2.27 3.19
C ILE A 195 11.24 -1.03 2.51
N SER A 196 10.61 0.13 2.67
CA SER A 196 11.00 1.34 1.93
C SER A 196 12.29 1.98 2.45
N GLU A 197 12.77 1.61 3.65
CA GLU A 197 14.02 2.12 4.22
C GLU A 197 15.27 1.76 3.38
N GLY A 198 15.21 0.70 2.58
CA GLY A 198 16.33 0.22 1.75
C GLY A 198 16.35 0.71 0.30
N PHE A 199 15.28 1.36 -0.18
CA PHE A 199 15.13 1.65 -1.62
C PHE A 199 15.20 3.14 -1.95
N SER A 200 15.53 3.41 -3.22
CA SER A 200 15.58 4.75 -3.79
C SER A 200 14.75 4.79 -5.04
N PHE A 201 13.90 5.82 -5.17
CA PHE A 201 13.01 5.97 -6.31
C PHE A 201 13.40 7.23 -7.09
N LYS A 202 13.56 7.08 -8.41
CA LYS A 202 13.86 8.17 -9.34
C LYS A 202 12.59 8.70 -9.97
N ASN A 203 12.63 9.97 -10.39
CA ASN A 203 11.62 10.62 -11.23
C ASN A 203 10.20 10.65 -10.64
N ILE A 204 10.04 10.44 -9.32
CA ILE A 204 8.75 10.53 -8.62
C ILE A 204 8.22 11.95 -8.71
N ARG A 205 6.99 12.12 -9.19
CA ARG A 205 6.30 13.42 -9.24
C ARG A 205 5.14 13.52 -8.25
N GLN A 206 4.66 12.38 -7.73
CA GLN A 206 3.63 12.34 -6.72
C GLN A 206 4.00 11.41 -5.57
N ILE A 207 3.87 11.90 -4.34
CA ILE A 207 4.05 11.11 -3.13
C ILE A 207 2.74 11.18 -2.35
N HIS A 208 2.14 10.02 -2.07
CA HIS A 208 0.92 9.91 -1.28
C HIS A 208 1.20 9.18 0.02
N ILE A 209 0.98 9.85 1.14
CA ILE A 209 1.11 9.31 2.49
C ILE A 209 -0.28 8.93 2.98
N LEU A 210 -0.61 7.64 3.00
CA LEU A 210 -1.94 7.16 3.42
C LEU A 210 -2.08 7.04 4.94
N THR A 211 -0.97 6.82 5.63
CA THR A 211 -0.91 6.73 7.10
C THR A 211 0.08 7.76 7.63
N PRO A 212 -0.33 9.03 7.78
CA PRO A 212 0.49 9.98 8.51
C PRO A 212 0.65 9.47 9.94
N PHE A 213 1.89 9.36 10.39
CA PHE A 213 2.21 8.89 11.74
C PHE A 213 2.55 10.10 12.63
N TRP A 214 2.19 10.04 13.92
CA TRP A 214 2.47 11.12 14.89
C TRP A 214 3.96 11.44 15.01
N ASN A 215 4.82 10.44 14.81
CA ASN A 215 6.25 10.65 14.64
C ASN A 215 6.55 10.99 13.17
N TYR A 216 6.67 12.29 12.92
CA TYR A 216 6.88 12.89 11.59
C TYR A 216 8.17 12.37 10.91
N THR A 217 9.18 11.95 11.68
CA THR A 217 10.47 11.48 11.17
C THR A 217 10.32 10.31 10.19
N GLN A 218 9.40 9.38 10.45
CA GLN A 218 9.19 8.22 9.57
C GLN A 218 8.54 8.61 8.25
N THR A 219 7.52 9.47 8.30
CA THR A 219 6.85 10.01 7.11
C THR A 219 7.84 10.82 6.26
N VAL A 220 8.65 11.65 6.91
CA VAL A 220 9.70 12.47 6.27
C VAL A 220 10.73 11.58 5.60
N GLN A 221 11.20 10.52 6.26
CA GLN A 221 12.13 9.57 5.65
C GLN A 221 11.52 8.88 4.42
N ALA A 222 10.23 8.54 4.46
CA ALA A 222 9.53 7.99 3.29
C ALA A 222 9.46 9.02 2.15
N ILE A 223 9.10 10.27 2.43
CA ILE A 223 9.08 11.38 1.46
C ILE A 223 10.46 11.56 0.81
N TYR A 224 11.53 11.58 1.61
CA TYR A 224 12.90 11.71 1.10
C TYR A 224 13.37 10.54 0.23
N ARG A 225 12.68 9.39 0.22
CA ARG A 225 13.00 8.32 -0.74
C ARG A 225 12.66 8.68 -2.18
N GLY A 226 11.69 9.57 -2.39
CA GLY A 226 11.32 10.12 -3.71
C GLY A 226 11.91 11.50 -4.01
N LEU A 227 12.53 12.17 -3.03
CA LEU A 227 13.08 13.54 -3.13
C LEU A 227 14.59 13.59 -2.88
N ARG A 228 15.37 12.68 -3.47
CA ARG A 228 16.82 12.70 -3.29
C ARG A 228 17.50 13.68 -4.22
N ALA A 229 18.71 14.11 -3.86
CA ALA A 229 19.57 14.84 -4.78
C ALA A 229 19.73 14.04 -6.09
N PHE A 230 19.61 14.74 -7.22
CA PHE A 230 19.76 14.19 -8.56
C PHE A 230 18.75 13.09 -8.96
N SER A 231 17.69 12.84 -8.17
CA SER A 231 16.72 11.78 -8.49
C SER A 231 15.84 12.08 -9.71
N HIS A 232 15.86 13.32 -10.21
CA HIS A 232 14.98 13.80 -11.28
C HIS A 232 15.74 14.31 -12.52
N ASN A 233 17.06 14.10 -12.58
CA ASN A 233 17.89 14.60 -13.70
C ASN A 233 17.38 14.17 -15.08
N ALA A 234 16.71 13.01 -15.17
CA ALA A 234 16.17 12.50 -16.42
C ALA A 234 14.95 13.29 -16.97
N LEU A 235 14.38 14.20 -16.17
CA LEU A 235 13.19 14.98 -16.48
C LEU A 235 13.47 16.44 -16.87
N GLY A 236 14.72 16.92 -16.75
CA GLY A 236 15.10 18.30 -17.03
C GLY A 236 15.04 19.21 -15.78
N ASN A 237 15.06 20.52 -16.01
CA ASN A 237 15.37 21.51 -14.96
C ASN A 237 14.16 22.02 -14.16
N ASP A 238 12.92 21.77 -14.59
CA ASP A 238 11.70 22.25 -13.91
C ASP A 238 10.81 21.10 -13.47
N VAL A 239 11.20 20.44 -12.38
CA VAL A 239 10.46 19.29 -11.83
C VAL A 239 9.77 19.68 -10.54
N THR A 240 8.44 19.66 -10.55
CA THR A 240 7.63 19.78 -9.34
C THR A 240 7.25 18.40 -8.81
N VAL A 241 7.47 18.18 -7.51
CA VAL A 241 6.99 16.98 -6.82
C VAL A 241 5.90 17.36 -5.85
N LYS A 242 4.73 16.72 -5.99
CA LYS A 242 3.55 16.97 -5.16
C LYS A 242 3.48 15.94 -4.04
N VAL A 243 3.40 16.41 -2.80
CA VAL A 243 3.27 15.56 -1.61
C VAL A 243 1.86 15.71 -1.05
N TYR A 244 1.13 14.60 -0.98
CA TYR A 244 -0.23 14.51 -0.46
C TYR A 244 -0.21 13.73 0.85
N GLN A 245 -0.62 14.37 1.95
CA GLN A 245 -0.87 13.70 3.22
C GLN A 245 -2.37 13.57 3.40
N HIS A 246 -2.88 12.34 3.31
CA HIS A 246 -4.32 12.04 3.28
C HIS A 246 -4.88 11.62 4.64
#